data_AF-A0A7Y4YDA9-F1
#
_entry.id   AF-A0A7Y4YDA9-F1
#
_cell.length_a   1.000
_cell.length_b   1.000
_cell.length_c   1.000
_cell.angle_alpha   90.00
_cell.angle_beta   90.00
_cell.angle_gamma   90.00
#
_symmetry.space_group_name_H-M   'P 1'
#
loop_
_entity.id
_entity.type
_entity.pdbx_description
1 polymer ?
#
loop_
_entity_poly.entity_id
_entity_poly.type
_entity_poly.pdbx_seq_one_letter_code
_entity_poly.pdbx_strand_id
1 'polypeptide(L)'
;MTKLNINLLETDEFLDSDFDSSLNGTKSRGTYNPLQFVVRLRDDIHNALKEEKISFDRIQAFSTFMHENIHWWQHVGSHLGFLTSLSYPFIAHSAHQNLNTLVKRNEKFKSIVEYDKHYYSFTGKHDNQEVNKILNNYYDITYAKAYILDNKNINKIVKDQRFFLNMGHCFHILWSSSINTLAASIDREYNFLPKIKDWQEGFQKLEQEKIPGFFIDSSMGISPLGTKAIFEGQARFNQLQYLTIASENKLLYSDFQKFGMLHGIYIEAFNLFLEITEIELPDNLNNSIVGLFLLICDIAINPTDGFPHDIIHYESFIISNDPGMRFIMLCQAIRKQKTNWINSVKDYSREEYINLSEELCREIVCFPPLYGSAVVASWIDNNEEIQNLLKEESEMKFNPENLSIRLFASKYIRFQEDKLRYPSIFCWTGKSMTSEASK
;
A
#
# COMPACT_ATOMS: atom_id res chain seq x y z
N MET A 1 -29.24 -23.48 -6.88
CA MET A 1 -29.50 -22.28 -7.69
C MET A 1 -28.45 -21.26 -7.28
N THR A 2 -27.42 -21.03 -8.09
CA THR A 2 -26.27 -20.18 -7.76
C THR A 2 -26.68 -18.72 -7.98
N LYS A 3 -27.28 -18.09 -6.97
CA LYS A 3 -27.77 -16.70 -7.08
C LYS A 3 -26.94 -15.82 -6.16
N LEU A 4 -26.33 -14.78 -6.74
CA LEU A 4 -25.61 -13.77 -5.96
C LEU A 4 -26.57 -13.08 -4.98
N ASN A 5 -26.14 -13.00 -3.74
CA ASN A 5 -26.83 -12.40 -2.61
C ASN A 5 -26.18 -11.05 -2.34
N ILE A 6 -26.81 -10.00 -2.86
CA ILE A 6 -26.28 -8.63 -2.79
C ILE A 6 -26.04 -8.17 -1.35
N ASN A 7 -26.80 -8.70 -0.38
CA ASN A 7 -26.63 -8.37 1.03
C ASN A 7 -25.29 -8.83 1.60
N LEU A 8 -24.63 -9.81 0.97
CA LEU A 8 -23.34 -10.34 1.40
C LEU A 8 -22.14 -9.76 0.64
N LEU A 9 -22.37 -9.05 -0.49
CA LEU A 9 -21.33 -8.76 -1.49
C LEU A 9 -21.08 -7.27 -1.78
N GLU A 10 -22.08 -6.42 -1.58
CA GLU A 10 -21.98 -4.99 -1.88
C GLU A 10 -21.23 -4.24 -0.77
N THR A 11 -19.98 -3.85 -0.99
CA THR A 11 -19.18 -3.00 -0.09
C THR A 11 -19.11 -1.58 -0.64
N ASP A 12 -19.41 -0.58 0.20
CA ASP A 12 -19.15 0.83 -0.11
C ASP A 12 -17.67 1.15 0.19
N GLU A 13 -17.12 2.08 -0.59
CA GLU A 13 -15.74 2.57 -0.46
C GLU A 13 -15.49 3.15 0.94
N PHE A 14 -14.42 2.73 1.60
CA PHE A 14 -14.02 3.29 2.90
C PHE A 14 -13.29 4.63 2.67
N LEU A 15 -13.79 5.70 3.27
CA LEU A 15 -13.09 6.98 3.33
C LEU A 15 -12.28 7.02 4.63
N ASP A 16 -10.97 7.30 4.55
CA ASP A 16 -10.06 7.45 5.71
C ASP A 16 -10.57 8.47 6.77
N SER A 17 -11.54 9.31 6.42
CA SER A 17 -12.19 10.27 7.32
C SER A 17 -13.24 9.65 8.25
N ASP A 18 -13.71 8.43 7.98
CA ASP A 18 -14.82 7.83 8.73
C ASP A 18 -14.27 7.05 9.92
N PHE A 19 -14.07 7.77 11.03
CA PHE A 19 -13.70 7.20 12.34
C PHE A 19 -14.88 6.50 13.04
N ASP A 20 -16.06 6.46 12.42
CA ASP A 20 -17.27 5.97 13.07
C ASP A 20 -17.23 4.45 13.26
N SER A 21 -17.44 4.01 14.50
CA SER A 21 -17.12 2.64 14.93
C SER A 21 -18.17 1.58 14.57
N SER A 22 -19.27 1.96 13.93
CA SER A 22 -20.41 1.07 13.67
C SER A 22 -20.52 0.66 12.20
N LEU A 23 -20.31 -0.63 11.91
CA LEU A 23 -20.72 -1.25 10.63
C LEU A 23 -22.18 -1.68 10.62
N ASN A 24 -22.76 -1.94 11.78
CA ASN A 24 -24.17 -2.31 11.87
C ASN A 24 -25.04 -1.09 11.62
N GLY A 25 -25.85 -1.15 10.56
CA GLY A 25 -26.66 -0.01 10.10
C GLY A 25 -26.03 0.79 8.96
N THR A 26 -24.82 0.44 8.52
CA THR A 26 -24.23 0.98 7.29
C THR A 26 -24.40 0.00 6.12
N LYS A 27 -24.15 0.49 4.90
CA LYS A 27 -24.18 -0.32 3.68
C LYS A 27 -22.93 -1.20 3.54
N SER A 28 -21.80 -0.79 4.13
CA SER A 28 -20.55 -1.55 4.15
C SER A 28 -20.69 -2.87 4.91
N ARG A 29 -20.16 -3.94 4.33
CA ARG A 29 -20.30 -5.34 4.82
C ARG A 29 -19.05 -5.81 5.54
N GLY A 30 -17.92 -5.24 5.16
CA GLY A 30 -16.65 -5.31 5.84
C GLY A 30 -15.93 -3.97 5.68
N THR A 31 -14.98 -3.71 6.57
CA THR A 31 -14.06 -2.58 6.45
C THR A 31 -12.73 -2.97 7.07
N TYR A 32 -11.65 -2.71 6.35
CA TYR A 32 -10.32 -2.55 6.93
C TYR A 32 -10.03 -1.07 7.20
N ASN A 33 -9.68 -0.73 8.45
CA ASN A 33 -9.23 0.62 8.80
C ASN A 33 -7.70 0.62 8.97
N PRO A 34 -6.94 1.34 8.12
CA PRO A 34 -5.47 1.36 8.15
C PRO A 34 -4.89 2.10 9.37
N LEU A 35 -5.67 2.92 10.07
CA LEU A 35 -5.24 3.56 11.33
C LEU A 35 -5.40 2.65 12.53
N GLN A 36 -6.48 1.87 12.53
CA GLN A 36 -6.82 0.97 13.63
C GLN A 36 -6.24 -0.43 13.42
N PHE A 37 -5.87 -0.78 12.19
CA PHE A 37 -5.38 -2.10 11.76
C PHE A 37 -6.35 -3.23 12.13
N VAL A 38 -7.65 -2.97 11.97
CA VAL A 38 -8.71 -3.94 12.28
C VAL A 38 -9.53 -4.21 11.04
N VAL A 39 -9.67 -5.49 10.71
CA VAL A 39 -10.74 -5.98 9.82
C VAL A 39 -12.00 -6.15 10.66
N ARG A 40 -13.07 -5.51 10.23
CA ARG A 40 -14.39 -5.67 10.84
C ARG A 40 -15.37 -6.15 9.79
N LEU A 41 -16.27 -7.05 10.18
CA LEU A 41 -17.34 -7.55 9.33
C LEU A 41 -18.68 -7.26 9.98
N ARG A 42 -19.72 -7.16 9.16
CA ARG A 42 -21.09 -7.05 9.64
C ARG A 42 -21.60 -8.39 10.15
N ASP A 43 -22.59 -8.34 11.04
CA ASP A 43 -23.11 -9.52 11.75
C ASP A 43 -23.64 -10.62 10.82
N ASP A 44 -24.27 -10.29 9.70
CA ASP A 44 -24.78 -11.29 8.76
C ASP A 44 -23.66 -12.02 8.01
N ILE A 45 -22.56 -11.34 7.68
CA ILE A 45 -21.34 -11.99 7.17
C ILE A 45 -20.79 -12.94 8.23
N HIS A 46 -20.68 -12.49 9.48
CA HIS A 46 -20.22 -13.34 10.59
C HIS A 46 -21.12 -14.56 10.80
N ASN A 47 -22.43 -14.41 10.69
CA ASN A 47 -23.37 -15.51 10.86
C ASN A 47 -23.27 -16.52 9.70
N ALA A 48 -23.17 -16.04 8.46
CA ALA A 48 -22.98 -16.92 7.30
C ALA A 48 -21.65 -17.68 7.35
N LEU A 49 -20.57 -17.06 7.87
CA LEU A 49 -19.28 -17.72 8.06
C LEU A 49 -19.31 -18.85 9.11
N LYS A 50 -20.21 -18.77 10.10
CA LYS A 50 -20.38 -19.77 11.17
C LYS A 50 -21.18 -21.00 10.72
N GLU A 51 -21.80 -21.00 9.55
CA GLU A 51 -22.55 -22.14 9.05
C GLU A 51 -21.63 -23.37 8.88
N GLU A 52 -22.01 -24.52 9.45
CA GLU A 52 -21.21 -25.75 9.37
C GLU A 52 -21.07 -26.27 7.93
N LYS A 53 -22.15 -26.18 7.14
CA LYS A 53 -22.18 -26.60 5.74
C LYS A 53 -21.60 -25.50 4.84
N ILE A 54 -20.86 -25.90 3.81
CA ILE A 54 -20.39 -24.98 2.77
C ILE A 54 -21.57 -24.67 1.85
N SER A 55 -22.34 -23.64 2.22
CA SER A 55 -23.42 -23.07 1.41
C SER A 55 -22.88 -22.00 0.44
N PHE A 56 -23.66 -21.66 -0.60
CA PHE A 56 -23.26 -20.56 -1.49
C PHE A 56 -23.28 -19.19 -0.79
N ASP A 57 -24.10 -19.01 0.24
CA ASP A 57 -24.06 -17.82 1.10
C ASP A 57 -22.77 -17.77 1.93
N ARG A 58 -22.32 -18.90 2.48
CA ARG A 58 -21.02 -18.98 3.17
C ARG A 58 -19.85 -18.69 2.24
N ILE A 59 -19.88 -19.18 0.99
CA ILE A 59 -18.87 -18.86 -0.05
C ILE A 59 -18.84 -17.35 -0.30
N GLN A 60 -20.00 -16.72 -0.46
CA GLN A 60 -20.08 -15.27 -0.68
C GLN A 60 -19.59 -14.47 0.52
N ALA A 61 -19.98 -14.86 1.74
CA ALA A 61 -19.49 -14.24 2.97
C ALA A 61 -17.96 -14.37 3.13
N PHE A 62 -17.40 -15.54 2.78
CA PHE A 62 -15.95 -15.74 2.75
C PHE A 62 -15.27 -14.86 1.71
N SER A 63 -15.87 -14.65 0.54
CA SER A 63 -15.31 -13.74 -0.47
C SER A 63 -15.17 -12.31 0.05
N THR A 64 -16.13 -11.84 0.84
CA THR A 64 -16.09 -10.50 1.48
C THR A 64 -15.03 -10.44 2.58
N PHE A 65 -14.95 -11.47 3.43
CA PHE A 65 -13.86 -11.58 4.40
C PHE A 65 -12.49 -11.55 3.70
N MET A 66 -12.33 -12.33 2.62
CA MET A 66 -11.09 -12.38 1.85
C MET A 66 -10.72 -11.01 1.26
N HIS A 67 -11.69 -10.27 0.71
CA HIS A 67 -11.48 -8.90 0.21
C HIS A 67 -10.89 -7.99 1.30
N GLU A 68 -11.48 -7.97 2.49
CA GLU A 68 -10.96 -7.16 3.61
C GLU A 68 -9.58 -7.62 4.12
N ASN A 69 -9.31 -8.94 4.08
CA ASN A 69 -7.98 -9.45 4.44
C ASN A 69 -6.92 -9.04 3.42
N ILE A 70 -7.26 -8.97 2.12
CA ILE A 70 -6.34 -8.49 1.09
C ILE A 70 -5.96 -7.04 1.38
N HIS A 71 -6.90 -6.18 1.82
CA HIS A 71 -6.54 -4.81 2.25
C HIS A 71 -5.58 -4.81 3.45
N TRP A 72 -5.80 -5.66 4.45
CA TRP A 72 -4.83 -5.81 5.53
C TRP A 72 -3.44 -6.24 5.01
N TRP A 73 -3.38 -7.21 4.09
CA TRP A 73 -2.13 -7.64 3.45
C TRP A 73 -1.46 -6.54 2.63
N GLN A 74 -2.23 -5.74 1.91
CA GLN A 74 -1.71 -4.59 1.17
C GLN A 74 -1.06 -3.59 2.14
N HIS A 75 -1.69 -3.29 3.27
CA HIS A 75 -1.20 -2.30 4.23
C HIS A 75 -0.05 -2.78 5.13
N VAL A 76 -0.05 -4.04 5.58
CA VAL A 76 0.98 -4.56 6.49
C VAL A 76 2.05 -5.36 5.76
N GLY A 77 1.72 -5.89 4.58
CA GLY A 77 2.55 -6.84 3.83
C GLY A 77 3.17 -6.30 2.55
N SER A 78 2.71 -5.17 1.98
CA SER A 78 3.42 -4.53 0.87
C SER A 78 4.47 -3.54 1.38
N HIS A 79 5.56 -3.34 0.62
CA HIS A 79 6.61 -2.38 1.00
C HIS A 79 6.06 -0.96 1.18
N LEU A 80 5.25 -0.48 0.24
CA LEU A 80 4.64 0.84 0.32
C LEU A 80 3.59 0.92 1.44
N GLY A 81 2.71 -0.09 1.51
CA GLY A 81 1.67 -0.14 2.53
C GLY A 81 2.26 -0.08 3.92
N PHE A 82 3.34 -0.82 4.16
CA PHE A 82 4.02 -0.84 5.46
C PHE A 82 4.60 0.53 5.83
N LEU A 83 5.33 1.18 4.90
CA LEU A 83 5.88 2.52 5.13
C LEU A 83 4.77 3.56 5.38
N THR A 84 3.72 3.57 4.57
CA THR A 84 2.62 4.53 4.69
C THR A 84 1.74 4.29 5.93
N SER A 85 1.66 3.05 6.41
CA SER A 85 0.99 2.66 7.65
C SER A 85 1.75 3.14 8.89
N LEU A 86 3.08 3.16 8.84
CA LEU A 86 3.93 3.67 9.92
C LEU A 86 4.03 5.19 9.99
N SER A 87 3.43 5.92 9.05
CA SER A 87 3.52 7.38 8.99
C SER A 87 3.03 8.08 10.25
N TYR A 88 2.00 7.55 10.92
CA TYR A 88 1.44 8.17 12.13
C TYR A 88 2.32 7.98 13.37
N PRO A 89 2.78 6.76 13.69
CA PRO A 89 3.86 6.56 14.65
C PRO A 89 5.05 7.47 14.37
N PHE A 90 5.48 7.56 13.11
CA PHE A 90 6.57 8.45 12.72
C PHE A 90 6.30 9.93 13.05
N ILE A 91 5.15 10.48 12.65
CA ILE A 91 4.78 11.88 12.97
C ILE A 91 4.90 12.14 14.47
N ALA A 92 4.42 11.20 15.30
CA ALA A 92 4.54 11.31 16.75
C ALA A 92 6.00 11.28 17.23
N HIS A 93 6.81 10.36 16.70
CA HIS A 93 8.23 10.22 17.04
C HIS A 93 9.05 11.46 16.68
N SER A 94 8.87 11.99 15.46
CA SER A 94 9.63 13.16 15.00
C SER A 94 9.20 14.47 15.67
N ALA A 95 7.94 14.58 16.07
CA ALA A 95 7.46 15.75 16.81
C ALA A 95 7.91 15.74 18.27
N HIS A 96 8.22 14.57 18.87
CA HIS A 96 8.40 14.41 20.31
C HIS A 96 9.41 15.40 20.93
N GLN A 97 10.61 15.51 20.37
CA GLN A 97 11.64 16.41 20.90
C GLN A 97 11.20 17.89 20.83
N ASN A 98 10.64 18.31 19.70
CA ASN A 98 10.19 19.69 19.49
C ASN A 98 8.99 20.02 20.40
N LEU A 99 8.03 19.10 20.55
CA LEU A 99 6.91 19.24 21.47
C LEU A 99 7.38 19.35 22.92
N ASN A 100 8.35 18.54 23.34
CA ASN A 100 8.93 18.64 24.69
C ASN A 100 9.59 20.01 24.92
N THR A 101 10.27 20.57 23.91
CA THR A 101 10.85 21.91 23.99
C THR A 101 9.76 22.98 24.14
N LEU A 102 8.68 22.92 23.36
CA LEU A 102 7.52 23.82 23.51
C LEU A 102 6.90 23.73 24.90
N VAL A 103 6.68 22.51 25.41
CA VAL A 103 6.14 22.27 26.76
C VAL A 103 7.05 22.85 27.83
N LYS A 104 8.38 22.71 27.70
CA LYS A 104 9.37 23.30 28.63
C LYS A 104 9.37 24.83 28.60
N ARG A 105 9.03 25.45 27.47
CA ARG A 105 8.82 26.90 27.32
C ARG A 105 7.43 27.37 27.78
N ASN A 106 6.60 26.46 28.29
CA ASN A 106 5.20 26.69 28.65
C ASN A 106 4.32 27.10 27.46
N GLU A 107 4.72 26.75 26.24
CA GLU A 107 3.97 26.94 24.99
C GLU A 107 3.02 25.75 24.78
N LYS A 108 2.08 25.56 25.72
CA LYS A 108 1.14 24.43 25.72
C LYS A 108 -0.14 24.79 24.95
N PHE A 109 -0.15 24.53 23.66
CA PHE A 109 -1.25 24.91 22.75
C PHE A 109 -1.65 23.72 21.88
N LYS A 110 -2.96 23.43 21.74
CA LYS A 110 -3.48 22.40 20.83
C LYS A 110 -4.59 22.99 19.97
N SER A 111 -4.53 22.89 18.64
CA SER A 111 -3.50 22.23 17.80
C SER A 111 -2.25 23.09 17.56
N ILE A 112 -1.15 22.48 17.10
CA ILE A 112 0.08 23.21 16.71
C ILE A 112 -0.19 24.15 15.52
N VAL A 113 -1.11 23.80 14.62
CA VAL A 113 -1.54 24.66 13.51
C VAL A 113 -2.18 25.96 14.03
N GLU A 114 -3.07 25.85 15.02
CA GLU A 114 -3.68 27.03 15.63
C GLU A 114 -2.66 27.84 16.45
N TYR A 115 -1.69 27.18 17.07
CA TYR A 115 -0.59 27.87 17.74
C TYR A 115 0.24 28.71 16.77
N ASP A 116 0.57 28.18 15.60
CA ASP A 116 1.35 28.91 14.60
C ASP A 116 0.59 30.14 14.06
N LYS A 117 -0.73 30.01 13.84
CA LYS A 117 -1.58 31.16 13.50
C LYS A 117 -1.61 32.21 14.60
N HIS A 118 -1.76 31.78 15.86
CA HIS A 118 -1.75 32.67 17.02
C HIS A 118 -0.39 33.38 17.15
N TYR A 119 0.72 32.65 17.03
CA TYR A 119 2.06 33.19 17.07
C TYR A 119 2.26 34.25 15.98
N TYR A 120 1.90 33.94 14.73
CA TYR A 120 1.95 34.88 13.62
C TYR A 120 1.10 36.14 13.86
N SER A 121 -0.10 36.00 14.42
CA SER A 121 -0.96 37.15 14.71
C SER A 121 -0.33 38.14 15.70
N PHE A 122 0.58 37.67 16.57
CA PHE A 122 1.26 38.49 17.56
C PHE A 122 2.62 39.02 17.07
N THR A 123 3.36 38.22 16.31
CA THR A 123 4.75 38.54 15.90
C THR A 123 4.88 39.01 14.45
N GLY A 124 3.88 38.73 13.61
CA GLY A 124 3.92 38.91 12.16
C GLY A 124 4.89 37.96 11.44
N LYS A 125 5.39 36.91 12.11
CA LYS A 125 6.42 36.01 11.58
C LYS A 125 6.12 34.54 11.88
N HIS A 126 6.59 33.65 11.00
CA HIS A 126 6.62 32.20 11.20
C HIS A 126 8.05 31.74 11.53
N ASP A 127 8.63 32.28 12.60
CA ASP A 127 10.03 32.00 12.99
C ASP A 127 10.18 31.11 14.24
N ASN A 128 9.09 30.51 14.73
CA ASN A 128 9.15 29.48 15.76
C ASN A 128 9.71 28.17 15.17
N GLN A 129 10.97 27.86 15.48
CA GLN A 129 11.71 26.75 14.87
C GLN A 129 11.08 25.38 15.16
N GLU A 130 10.63 25.15 16.39
CA GLU A 130 10.02 23.90 16.80
C GLU A 130 8.69 23.67 16.09
N VAL A 131 7.87 24.72 15.98
CA VAL A 131 6.60 24.68 15.25
C VAL A 131 6.82 24.41 13.76
N ASN A 132 7.77 25.11 13.13
CA ASN A 132 8.10 24.91 11.72
C ASN A 132 8.57 23.47 11.45
N LYS A 133 9.45 22.92 12.29
CA LYS A 133 9.90 21.51 12.16
C LYS A 133 8.75 20.51 12.27
N ILE A 134 7.84 20.72 13.24
CA ILE A 134 6.70 19.83 13.43
C ILE A 134 5.75 19.92 12.23
N LEU A 135 5.39 21.13 11.80
CA LEU A 135 4.40 21.33 10.75
C LEU A 135 4.94 20.96 9.36
N ASN A 136 6.18 21.35 9.01
CA ASN A 136 6.76 20.99 7.71
C ASN A 136 6.78 19.47 7.54
N ASN A 137 7.36 18.73 8.51
CA ASN A 137 7.37 17.27 8.45
C ASN A 137 5.96 16.69 8.35
N TYR A 138 5.02 17.16 9.18
CA TYR A 138 3.63 16.71 9.15
C TYR A 138 2.99 16.88 7.76
N TYR A 139 3.15 18.05 7.16
CA TYR A 139 2.58 18.36 5.84
C TYR A 139 3.29 17.60 4.73
N ASP A 140 4.62 17.48 4.73
CA ASP A 140 5.36 16.70 3.74
C ASP A 140 4.87 15.24 3.66
N ILE A 141 4.69 14.61 4.81
CA ILE A 141 4.17 13.24 4.91
C ILE A 141 2.73 13.17 4.39
N THR A 142 1.91 14.13 4.81
CA THR A 142 0.50 14.17 4.44
C THR A 142 0.34 14.38 2.94
N TYR A 143 1.18 15.24 2.34
CA TYR A 143 1.22 15.48 0.90
C TYR A 143 1.71 14.26 0.13
N ALA A 144 2.80 13.63 0.56
CA ALA A 144 3.27 12.40 -0.07
C ALA A 144 2.18 11.31 -0.05
N LYS A 145 1.54 11.09 1.11
CA LYS A 145 0.46 10.10 1.25
C LYS A 145 -0.77 10.45 0.40
N ALA A 146 -1.20 11.71 0.42
CA ALA A 146 -2.34 12.14 -0.39
C ALA A 146 -2.07 11.98 -1.88
N TYR A 147 -0.85 12.29 -2.32
CA TYR A 147 -0.42 12.09 -3.71
C TYR A 147 -0.34 10.62 -4.10
N ILE A 148 0.27 9.77 -3.27
CA ILE A 148 0.35 8.31 -3.48
C ILE A 148 -1.06 7.69 -3.55
N LEU A 149 -1.97 8.14 -2.67
CA LEU A 149 -3.35 7.64 -2.64
C LEU A 149 -4.11 7.95 -3.93
N ASP A 150 -4.00 9.19 -4.41
CA ASP A 150 -4.53 9.67 -5.69
C ASP A 150 -3.67 10.85 -6.19
N ASN A 151 -2.94 10.64 -7.29
CA ASN A 151 -2.02 11.63 -7.84
C ASN A 151 -2.73 12.94 -8.23
N LYS A 152 -4.05 12.94 -8.47
CA LYS A 152 -4.85 14.16 -8.75
C LYS A 152 -4.84 15.13 -7.57
N ASN A 153 -4.53 14.68 -6.35
CA ASN A 153 -4.38 15.53 -5.17
C ASN A 153 -3.27 16.57 -5.31
N ILE A 154 -2.32 16.38 -6.25
CA ILE A 154 -1.29 17.39 -6.54
C ILE A 154 -1.92 18.77 -6.83
N ASN A 155 -3.08 18.81 -7.50
CA ASN A 155 -3.79 20.05 -7.84
C ASN A 155 -4.26 20.86 -6.62
N LYS A 156 -4.39 20.21 -5.45
CA LYS A 156 -4.69 20.85 -4.17
C LYS A 156 -3.39 21.15 -3.41
N ILE A 157 -2.46 20.20 -3.39
CA ILE A 157 -1.19 20.28 -2.66
C ILE A 157 -0.36 21.49 -3.11
N VAL A 158 -0.20 21.70 -4.42
CA VAL A 158 0.60 22.81 -4.97
C VAL A 158 0.07 24.21 -4.63
N LYS A 159 -1.16 24.30 -4.12
CA LYS A 159 -1.75 25.59 -3.70
C LYS A 159 -1.33 25.99 -2.29
N ASP A 160 -0.79 25.06 -1.49
CA ASP A 160 -0.27 25.37 -0.16
C ASP A 160 1.18 25.88 -0.27
N GLN A 161 1.30 27.19 -0.48
CA GLN A 161 2.60 27.87 -0.57
C GLN A 161 3.35 27.97 0.77
N ARG A 162 2.72 27.59 1.89
CA ARG A 162 3.34 27.68 3.21
C ARG A 162 4.18 26.45 3.52
N PHE A 163 3.69 25.27 3.13
CA PHE A 163 4.31 24.00 3.52
C PHE A 163 4.82 23.18 2.35
N PHE A 164 4.24 23.31 1.15
CA PHE A 164 4.65 22.49 0.02
C PHE A 164 5.88 23.09 -0.69
N LEU A 165 6.96 22.30 -0.78
CA LEU A 165 8.15 22.64 -1.56
C LEU A 165 8.14 21.98 -2.94
N ASN A 166 8.16 20.65 -2.94
CA ASN A 166 8.04 19.80 -4.12
C ASN A 166 7.81 18.35 -3.66
N MET A 167 7.38 17.47 -4.57
CA MET A 167 7.03 16.10 -4.19
C MET A 167 8.23 15.21 -3.91
N GLY A 168 9.37 15.47 -4.55
CA GLY A 168 10.62 14.79 -4.24
C GLY A 168 11.02 14.99 -2.78
N HIS A 169 10.85 16.21 -2.26
CA HIS A 169 11.03 16.52 -0.85
C HIS A 169 10.03 15.75 0.02
N CYS A 170 8.73 15.78 -0.32
CA CYS A 170 7.71 15.05 0.42
C CYS A 170 8.00 13.53 0.48
N PHE A 171 8.42 12.92 -0.63
CA PHE A 171 8.80 11.51 -0.70
C PHE A 171 10.05 11.22 0.14
N HIS A 172 11.08 12.05 0.02
CA HIS A 172 12.30 11.94 0.83
C HIS A 172 11.96 11.98 2.33
N ILE A 173 11.14 12.94 2.77
CA ILE A 173 10.72 13.04 4.18
C ILE A 173 9.92 11.81 4.59
N LEU A 174 8.95 11.33 3.80
CA LEU A 174 8.17 10.14 4.13
C LEU A 174 9.05 8.89 4.30
N TRP A 175 9.94 8.59 3.34
CA TRP A 175 10.79 7.40 3.40
C TRP A 175 11.82 7.48 4.53
N SER A 176 12.65 8.53 4.54
CA SER A 176 13.76 8.68 5.49
C SER A 176 13.27 8.55 6.93
N SER A 177 12.13 9.16 7.18
CA SER A 177 11.51 9.16 8.48
C SER A 177 10.87 7.84 8.91
N SER A 178 10.24 7.14 7.98
CA SER A 178 9.67 5.81 8.23
C SER A 178 10.80 4.84 8.58
N ILE A 179 11.90 4.90 7.85
CA ILE A 179 13.10 4.08 8.09
C ILE A 179 13.76 4.48 9.41
N ASN A 180 13.88 5.77 9.73
CA ASN A 180 14.44 6.21 11.01
C ASN A 180 13.63 5.71 12.22
N THR A 181 12.31 5.67 12.07
CA THR A 181 11.39 5.17 13.10
C THR A 181 11.57 3.65 13.31
N LEU A 182 11.78 2.91 12.20
CA LEU A 182 12.14 1.50 12.25
C LEU A 182 13.51 1.30 12.90
N ALA A 183 14.52 2.03 12.45
CA ALA A 183 15.89 1.97 12.97
C ALA A 183 15.92 2.19 14.49
N ALA A 184 15.20 3.19 15.00
CA ALA A 184 15.10 3.45 16.43
C ALA A 184 14.57 2.25 17.24
N SER A 185 13.86 1.32 16.61
CA SER A 185 13.18 0.18 17.23
C SER A 185 13.87 -1.17 16.99
N ILE A 186 14.45 -1.37 15.80
CA ILE A 186 14.93 -2.70 15.34
C ILE A 186 16.31 -2.68 14.66
N ASP A 187 16.92 -1.50 14.45
CA ASP A 187 18.25 -1.38 13.82
C ASP A 187 18.88 -0.01 14.10
N ARG A 188 19.28 0.26 15.36
CA ARG A 188 19.70 1.61 15.77
C ARG A 188 20.95 2.11 15.06
N GLU A 189 21.81 1.19 14.64
CA GLU A 189 23.09 1.47 13.99
C GLU A 189 23.02 1.37 12.46
N TYR A 190 21.84 1.13 11.87
CA TYR A 190 21.66 0.98 10.42
C TYR A 190 22.54 -0.12 9.80
N ASN A 191 22.57 -1.28 10.46
CA ASN A 191 23.32 -2.44 10.01
C ASN A 191 22.68 -3.10 8.78
N PHE A 192 21.34 -3.05 8.67
CA PHE A 192 20.61 -3.72 7.60
C PHE A 192 19.49 -2.86 6.98
N LEU A 193 19.00 -1.83 7.66
CA LEU A 193 18.10 -0.84 7.07
C LEU A 193 18.87 0.14 6.15
N PRO A 194 18.18 0.74 5.16
CA PRO A 194 18.79 1.73 4.28
C PRO A 194 19.46 2.90 5.03
N LYS A 195 20.63 3.34 4.56
CA LYS A 195 21.44 4.36 5.23
C LYS A 195 20.96 5.77 4.88
N ILE A 196 19.82 6.15 5.44
CA ILE A 196 19.16 7.42 5.13
C ILE A 196 20.02 8.68 5.35
N LYS A 197 21.09 8.59 6.17
CA LYS A 197 22.03 9.69 6.39
C LYS A 197 22.79 10.06 5.13
N ASP A 198 22.97 9.10 4.22
CA ASP A 198 23.72 9.28 2.98
C ASP A 198 22.84 9.87 1.85
N TRP A 199 21.51 9.95 2.07
CA TRP A 199 20.57 10.38 1.04
C TRP A 199 20.54 11.87 0.75
N GLN A 200 20.93 12.68 1.74
CA GLN A 200 20.83 14.12 1.66
C GLN A 200 21.60 14.69 0.48
N GLU A 201 22.80 14.18 0.21
CA GLU A 201 23.63 14.64 -0.92
C GLU A 201 22.96 14.34 -2.26
N GLY A 202 22.38 13.15 -2.41
CA GLY A 202 21.66 12.75 -3.61
C GLY A 202 20.48 13.67 -3.92
N PHE A 203 19.59 13.90 -2.94
CA PHE A 203 18.45 14.80 -3.15
C PHE A 203 18.85 16.26 -3.36
N GLN A 204 19.89 16.75 -2.68
CA GLN A 204 20.41 18.11 -2.90
C GLN A 204 20.94 18.30 -4.32
N LYS A 205 21.60 17.29 -4.89
CA LYS A 205 22.04 17.32 -6.28
C LYS A 205 20.86 17.45 -7.24
N LEU A 206 19.79 16.68 -7.03
CA LEU A 206 18.58 16.77 -7.88
C LEU A 206 17.94 18.15 -7.86
N GLU A 207 17.90 18.80 -6.69
CA GLU A 207 17.39 20.15 -6.52
C GLU A 207 18.25 21.17 -7.29
N GLN A 208 19.58 21.08 -7.15
CA GLN A 208 20.54 21.96 -7.84
C GLN A 208 20.48 21.82 -9.37
N GLU A 209 20.36 20.59 -9.85
CA GLU A 209 20.25 20.27 -11.28
C GLU A 209 18.83 20.51 -11.83
N LYS A 210 17.88 20.88 -10.97
CA LYS A 210 16.48 21.15 -11.32
C LYS A 210 15.81 19.97 -12.03
N ILE A 211 16.03 18.76 -11.50
CA ILE A 211 15.35 17.56 -11.99
C ILE A 211 13.84 17.68 -11.71
N PRO A 212 12.96 17.42 -12.70
CA PRO A 212 11.51 17.53 -12.51
C PRO A 212 11.01 16.76 -11.28
N GLY A 213 10.18 17.40 -10.46
CA GLY A 213 9.69 16.86 -9.19
C GLY A 213 10.54 17.18 -7.95
N PHE A 214 11.78 17.66 -8.11
CA PHE A 214 12.76 17.81 -7.01
C PHE A 214 13.19 19.25 -6.68
N PHE A 215 12.65 20.25 -7.37
CA PHE A 215 12.90 21.66 -7.07
C PHE A 215 11.58 22.42 -6.90
N ILE A 216 11.65 23.60 -6.27
CA ILE A 216 10.48 24.46 -6.03
C ILE A 216 9.80 24.80 -7.37
N ASP A 217 8.47 24.74 -7.40
CA ASP A 217 7.64 24.96 -8.60
C ASP A 217 7.88 23.97 -9.76
N SER A 218 8.56 22.85 -9.49
CA SER A 218 8.79 21.84 -10.52
C SER A 218 7.49 21.19 -11.00
N SER A 219 7.40 20.97 -12.32
CA SER A 219 6.34 20.13 -12.88
C SER A 219 6.59 18.67 -12.53
N MET A 220 5.51 17.90 -12.43
CA MET A 220 5.58 16.45 -12.19
C MET A 220 4.62 15.72 -13.14
N GLY A 221 5.01 14.52 -13.55
CA GLY A 221 4.07 13.60 -14.18
C GLY A 221 2.95 13.25 -13.20
N ILE A 222 1.72 13.14 -13.70
CA ILE A 222 0.55 12.74 -12.92
C ILE A 222 0.06 11.42 -13.50
N SER A 223 0.00 10.38 -12.68
CA SER A 223 -0.69 9.14 -13.06
C SER A 223 -2.21 9.36 -13.02
N PRO A 224 -2.99 8.79 -13.95
CA PRO A 224 -4.45 8.91 -13.94
C PRO A 224 -5.12 8.22 -12.74
N LEU A 225 -4.39 7.33 -12.05
CA LEU A 225 -4.79 6.64 -10.83
C LEU A 225 -3.68 6.64 -9.78
N GLY A 226 -4.04 6.41 -8.52
CA GLY A 226 -3.12 6.21 -7.40
C GLY A 226 -3.31 4.84 -6.72
N THR A 227 -2.67 4.65 -5.57
CA THR A 227 -2.71 3.39 -4.81
C THR A 227 -4.12 2.95 -4.45
N LYS A 228 -5.05 3.90 -4.22
CA LYS A 228 -6.45 3.58 -3.89
C LYS A 228 -7.10 2.67 -4.93
N ALA A 229 -7.03 3.05 -6.20
CA ALA A 229 -7.62 2.28 -7.30
C ALA A 229 -6.92 0.92 -7.49
N ILE A 230 -5.61 0.86 -7.26
CA ILE A 230 -4.84 -0.40 -7.37
C ILE A 230 -5.21 -1.36 -6.24
N PHE A 231 -5.32 -0.87 -5.00
CA PHE A 231 -5.70 -1.68 -3.84
C PHE A 231 -7.10 -2.27 -4.01
N GLU A 232 -8.07 -1.41 -4.35
CA GLU A 232 -9.46 -1.82 -4.57
C GLU A 232 -9.60 -2.78 -5.76
N GLY A 233 -8.90 -2.50 -6.86
CA GLY A 233 -8.87 -3.38 -8.03
C GLY A 233 -8.30 -4.75 -7.70
N GLN A 234 -7.16 -4.82 -7.02
CA GLN A 234 -6.53 -6.09 -6.65
C GLN A 234 -7.41 -6.91 -5.70
N ALA A 235 -7.98 -6.29 -4.66
CA ALA A 235 -8.85 -6.95 -3.70
C ALA A 235 -10.16 -7.42 -4.36
N ARG A 236 -10.78 -6.58 -5.20
CA ARG A 236 -12.01 -6.93 -5.90
C ARG A 236 -11.78 -8.05 -6.91
N PHE A 237 -10.78 -7.97 -7.77
CA PHE A 237 -10.59 -9.00 -8.79
C PHE A 237 -10.19 -10.36 -8.21
N ASN A 238 -9.47 -10.40 -7.09
CA ASN A 238 -9.29 -11.64 -6.32
C ASN A 238 -10.61 -12.18 -5.78
N GLN A 239 -11.47 -11.33 -5.19
CA GLN A 239 -12.80 -11.72 -4.73
C GLN A 239 -13.66 -12.32 -5.86
N LEU A 240 -13.69 -11.65 -7.01
CA LEU A 240 -14.50 -12.10 -8.13
C LEU A 240 -13.94 -13.37 -8.79
N GLN A 241 -12.62 -13.51 -8.86
CA GLN A 241 -11.97 -14.73 -9.33
C GLN A 241 -12.33 -15.92 -8.43
N TYR A 242 -12.27 -15.74 -7.10
CA TYR A 242 -12.71 -16.76 -6.13
C TYR A 242 -14.17 -17.17 -6.36
N LEU A 243 -15.08 -16.20 -6.45
CA LEU A 243 -16.50 -16.47 -6.66
C LEU A 243 -16.76 -17.19 -7.99
N THR A 244 -16.04 -16.81 -9.04
CA THR A 244 -16.13 -17.46 -10.36
C THR A 244 -15.76 -18.93 -10.25
N ILE A 245 -14.62 -19.25 -9.65
CA ILE A 245 -14.14 -20.63 -9.51
C ILE A 245 -15.04 -21.43 -8.56
N ALA A 246 -15.40 -20.87 -7.39
CA ALA A 246 -16.28 -21.51 -6.43
C ALA A 246 -17.69 -21.77 -6.97
N SER A 247 -18.09 -21.04 -8.01
CA SER A 247 -19.34 -21.27 -8.76
C SER A 247 -19.22 -22.28 -9.90
N GLU A 248 -18.10 -22.99 -10.03
CA GLU A 248 -17.77 -23.86 -11.18
C GLU A 248 -17.76 -23.09 -12.52
N ASN A 249 -17.24 -21.85 -12.50
CA ASN A 249 -17.18 -20.93 -13.63
C ASN A 249 -18.57 -20.57 -14.23
N LYS A 250 -19.64 -20.68 -13.45
CA LYS A 250 -21.01 -20.33 -13.89
C LYS A 250 -21.28 -18.83 -13.86
N LEU A 251 -20.56 -18.08 -13.03
CA LEU A 251 -20.65 -16.63 -12.97
C LEU A 251 -19.75 -16.00 -14.03
N LEU A 252 -20.33 -15.18 -14.91
CA LEU A 252 -19.61 -14.46 -15.96
C LEU A 252 -19.30 -13.03 -15.53
N TYR A 253 -18.42 -12.36 -16.28
CA TYR A 253 -18.13 -10.94 -16.08
C TYR A 253 -19.42 -10.09 -16.03
N SER A 254 -20.34 -10.35 -16.98
CA SER A 254 -21.60 -9.61 -17.09
C SER A 254 -22.53 -9.78 -15.88
N ASP A 255 -22.42 -10.89 -15.14
CA ASP A 255 -23.22 -11.10 -13.94
C ASP A 255 -22.74 -10.14 -12.85
N PHE A 256 -21.44 -10.11 -12.56
CA PHE A 256 -20.87 -9.19 -11.58
C PHE A 256 -21.15 -7.73 -11.88
N GLN A 257 -21.17 -7.35 -13.17
CA GLN A 257 -21.55 -6.01 -13.60
C GLN A 257 -23.02 -5.70 -13.27
N LYS A 258 -23.94 -6.61 -13.58
CA LYS A 258 -25.38 -6.47 -13.26
C LYS A 258 -25.62 -6.36 -11.75
N PHE A 259 -24.81 -7.04 -10.94
CA PHE A 259 -24.89 -7.00 -9.48
C PHE A 259 -24.13 -5.83 -8.85
N GLY A 260 -23.58 -4.91 -9.65
CA GLY A 260 -22.91 -3.72 -9.15
C GLY A 260 -21.57 -4.01 -8.46
N MET A 261 -20.90 -5.12 -8.75
CA MET A 261 -19.57 -5.40 -8.16
C MET A 261 -18.40 -4.82 -8.99
N LEU A 262 -18.71 -4.29 -10.17
CA LEU A 262 -17.76 -3.77 -11.16
C LEU A 262 -18.11 -2.33 -11.53
N HIS A 263 -18.04 -1.42 -10.56
CA HIS A 263 -18.33 0.01 -10.74
C HIS A 263 -17.39 0.89 -9.90
N GLY A 264 -17.26 2.17 -10.28
CA GLY A 264 -16.48 3.16 -9.54
C GLY A 264 -15.01 2.76 -9.37
N ILE A 265 -14.49 2.94 -8.15
CA ILE A 265 -13.08 2.68 -7.81
C ILE A 265 -12.69 1.21 -8.04
N TYR A 266 -13.62 0.27 -7.88
CA TYR A 266 -13.37 -1.18 -7.96
C TYR A 266 -12.97 -1.68 -9.36
N ILE A 267 -13.24 -0.88 -10.40
CA ILE A 267 -12.93 -1.23 -11.79
C ILE A 267 -11.96 -0.24 -12.46
N GLU A 268 -11.67 0.90 -11.83
CA GLU A 268 -10.86 1.98 -12.42
C GLU A 268 -9.48 1.48 -12.90
N ALA A 269 -8.75 0.76 -12.05
CA ALA A 269 -7.44 0.22 -12.41
C ALA A 269 -7.52 -0.83 -13.53
N PHE A 270 -8.53 -1.70 -13.51
CA PHE A 270 -8.68 -2.75 -14.53
C PHE A 270 -9.06 -2.16 -15.90
N ASN A 271 -9.96 -1.18 -15.93
CA ASN A 271 -10.31 -0.49 -17.17
C ASN A 271 -9.10 0.21 -17.78
N LEU A 272 -8.31 0.89 -16.95
CA LEU A 272 -7.10 1.54 -17.42
C LEU A 272 -6.05 0.53 -17.92
N PHE A 273 -5.93 -0.62 -17.25
CA PHE A 273 -5.09 -1.71 -17.72
C PHE A 273 -5.51 -2.18 -19.13
N LEU A 274 -6.79 -2.45 -19.36
CA LEU A 274 -7.29 -2.84 -20.68
C LEU A 274 -7.09 -1.74 -21.73
N GLU A 275 -7.32 -0.48 -21.35
CA GLU A 275 -7.13 0.68 -22.23
C GLU A 275 -5.67 0.82 -22.68
N ILE A 276 -4.71 0.78 -21.75
CA ILE A 276 -3.30 0.97 -22.08
C ILE A 276 -2.74 -0.24 -22.81
N THR A 277 -3.09 -1.46 -22.38
CA THR A 277 -2.58 -2.70 -22.99
C THR A 277 -3.27 -3.05 -24.30
N GLU A 278 -4.41 -2.42 -24.58
CA GLU A 278 -5.32 -2.71 -25.69
C GLU A 278 -5.80 -4.17 -25.69
N ILE A 279 -5.76 -4.86 -24.56
CA ILE A 279 -6.26 -6.23 -24.41
C ILE A 279 -7.79 -6.22 -24.33
N GLU A 280 -8.43 -7.19 -24.98
CA GLU A 280 -9.88 -7.33 -24.95
C GLU A 280 -10.37 -7.79 -23.57
N LEU A 281 -11.56 -7.34 -23.20
CA LEU A 281 -12.22 -7.74 -21.96
C LEU A 281 -12.44 -9.26 -21.95
N PRO A 282 -12.01 -9.99 -20.90
CA PRO A 282 -12.25 -11.43 -20.82
C PRO A 282 -13.72 -11.73 -20.48
N ASP A 283 -14.26 -12.81 -21.06
CA ASP A 283 -15.65 -13.25 -20.83
C ASP A 283 -15.90 -13.73 -19.38
N ASN A 284 -14.87 -14.28 -18.74
CA ASN A 284 -14.90 -14.78 -17.37
C ASN A 284 -13.70 -14.27 -16.57
N LEU A 285 -13.78 -14.38 -15.24
CA LEU A 285 -12.75 -13.86 -14.34
C LEU A 285 -11.73 -14.91 -13.87
N ASN A 286 -11.87 -16.18 -14.28
CA ASN A 286 -10.84 -17.21 -14.17
C ASN A 286 -10.03 -17.25 -15.48
N ASN A 287 -9.42 -16.10 -15.82
CA ASN A 287 -8.74 -15.88 -17.09
C ASN A 287 -7.30 -15.37 -16.87
N SER A 288 -6.40 -15.71 -17.80
CA SER A 288 -5.00 -15.27 -17.79
C SER A 288 -4.84 -13.75 -17.70
N ILE A 289 -5.72 -12.99 -18.37
CA ILE A 289 -5.75 -11.52 -18.34
C ILE A 289 -6.00 -11.00 -16.94
N VAL A 290 -6.89 -11.64 -16.17
CA VAL A 290 -7.11 -11.29 -14.76
C VAL A 290 -5.88 -11.64 -13.92
N GLY A 291 -5.24 -12.79 -14.19
CA GLY A 291 -3.99 -13.16 -13.55
C GLY A 291 -2.88 -12.12 -13.79
N LEU A 292 -2.73 -11.65 -15.03
CA LEU A 292 -1.76 -10.63 -15.40
C LEU A 292 -2.06 -9.28 -14.74
N PHE A 293 -3.32 -8.87 -14.70
CA PHE A 293 -3.75 -7.66 -13.98
C PHE A 293 -3.37 -7.72 -12.49
N LEU A 294 -3.69 -8.83 -11.82
CA LEU A 294 -3.35 -9.01 -10.40
C LEU A 294 -1.84 -9.00 -10.15
N LEU A 295 -1.05 -9.56 -11.08
CA LEU A 295 0.41 -9.54 -11.02
C LEU A 295 0.96 -8.11 -11.09
N ILE A 296 0.49 -7.28 -12.03
CA ILE A 296 0.98 -5.89 -12.12
C ILE A 296 0.53 -5.04 -10.92
N CYS A 297 -0.64 -5.33 -10.34
CA CYS A 297 -1.05 -4.70 -9.08
C CYS A 297 -0.07 -5.02 -7.96
N ASP A 298 0.29 -6.31 -7.77
CA ASP A 298 1.25 -6.70 -6.74
C ASP A 298 2.63 -6.08 -6.97
N ILE A 299 3.12 -6.09 -8.21
CA ILE A 299 4.41 -5.46 -8.54
C ILE A 299 4.38 -3.97 -8.19
N ALA A 300 3.34 -3.24 -8.63
CA ALA A 300 3.22 -1.79 -8.46
C ALA A 300 3.24 -1.34 -6.99
N ILE A 301 2.65 -2.11 -6.08
CA ILE A 301 2.56 -1.76 -4.65
C ILE A 301 3.78 -2.18 -3.82
N ASN A 302 4.69 -2.98 -4.41
CA ASN A 302 5.92 -3.43 -3.78
C ASN A 302 7.16 -2.77 -4.43
N PRO A 303 7.37 -1.46 -4.25
CA PRO A 303 8.60 -0.83 -4.70
C PRO A 303 9.73 -1.25 -3.75
N THR A 304 10.94 -1.32 -4.27
CA THR A 304 12.11 -1.72 -3.49
C THR A 304 13.05 -0.55 -3.24
N ASP A 305 13.02 0.48 -4.09
CA ASP A 305 13.98 1.58 -4.09
C ASP A 305 13.83 2.45 -2.83
N GLY A 306 14.89 2.51 -2.02
CA GLY A 306 14.88 3.18 -0.71
C GLY A 306 14.20 2.39 0.42
N PHE A 307 13.50 1.28 0.16
CA PHE A 307 13.10 0.30 1.18
C PHE A 307 12.58 -0.99 0.50
N PRO A 308 13.07 -2.20 0.85
CA PRO A 308 13.93 -2.52 1.98
C PRO A 308 15.44 -2.38 1.72
N HIS A 309 15.84 -1.96 0.52
CA HIS A 309 17.24 -1.69 0.18
C HIS A 309 17.47 -0.21 -0.11
N ASP A 310 18.74 0.18 -0.26
CA ASP A 310 19.11 1.58 -0.47
C ASP A 310 18.64 2.13 -1.82
N ILE A 311 18.65 3.46 -1.98
CA ILE A 311 18.29 4.13 -3.23
C ILE A 311 19.35 3.83 -4.29
N ILE A 312 18.93 3.31 -5.44
CA ILE A 312 19.82 3.04 -6.57
C ILE A 312 20.01 4.30 -7.42
N HIS A 313 18.89 4.94 -7.76
CA HIS A 313 18.84 6.07 -8.70
C HIS A 313 17.91 7.15 -8.17
N TYR A 314 18.50 8.22 -7.63
CA TYR A 314 17.75 9.32 -7.02
C TYR A 314 16.80 9.99 -8.02
N GLU A 315 17.22 10.16 -9.28
CA GLU A 315 16.45 10.82 -10.33
C GLU A 315 15.10 10.13 -10.60
N SER A 316 15.03 8.80 -10.42
CA SER A 316 13.81 8.03 -10.63
C SER A 316 13.01 7.81 -9.34
N PHE A 317 13.46 8.31 -8.19
CA PHE A 317 12.91 7.93 -6.88
C PHE A 317 11.38 8.06 -6.76
N ILE A 318 10.79 9.14 -7.30
CA ILE A 318 9.33 9.33 -7.32
C ILE A 318 8.66 8.26 -8.19
N ILE A 319 9.15 8.09 -9.43
CA ILE A 319 8.59 7.17 -10.43
C ILE A 319 8.74 5.70 -9.98
N SER A 320 9.87 5.37 -9.35
CA SER A 320 10.19 4.03 -8.84
C SER A 320 9.35 3.64 -7.62
N ASN A 321 8.76 4.60 -6.91
CA ASN A 321 8.03 4.36 -5.66
C ASN A 321 6.53 4.67 -5.74
N ASP A 322 6.08 5.51 -6.68
CA ASP A 322 4.66 5.79 -6.90
C ASP A 322 3.96 4.62 -7.62
N PRO A 323 2.99 3.92 -6.99
CA PRO A 323 2.37 2.76 -7.62
C PRO A 323 1.59 3.09 -8.87
N GLY A 324 1.04 4.30 -8.98
CA GLY A 324 0.32 4.72 -10.18
C GLY A 324 1.26 4.76 -11.36
N MET A 325 2.38 5.47 -11.24
CA MET A 325 3.42 5.54 -12.28
C MET A 325 3.96 4.15 -12.65
N ARG A 326 4.27 3.31 -11.65
CA ARG A 326 4.74 1.94 -11.90
C ARG A 326 3.71 1.11 -12.64
N PHE A 327 2.43 1.19 -12.25
CA PHE A 327 1.33 0.50 -12.91
C PHE A 327 1.23 0.90 -14.39
N ILE A 328 1.33 2.20 -14.70
CA ILE A 328 1.34 2.69 -16.08
C ILE A 328 2.53 2.14 -16.86
N MET A 329 3.73 2.17 -16.29
CA MET A 329 4.93 1.64 -16.93
C MET A 329 4.82 0.14 -17.23
N LEU A 330 4.27 -0.65 -16.29
CA LEU A 330 4.00 -2.07 -16.48
C LEU A 330 2.98 -2.32 -17.60
N CYS A 331 1.89 -1.56 -17.64
CA CYS A 331 0.90 -1.64 -18.72
C CYS A 331 1.52 -1.31 -20.08
N GLN A 332 2.37 -0.29 -20.15
CA GLN A 332 3.10 0.08 -21.37
C GLN A 332 4.09 -1.01 -21.80
N ALA A 333 4.78 -1.65 -20.86
CA ALA A 333 5.65 -2.80 -21.13
C ALA A 333 4.87 -3.97 -21.73
N ILE A 334 3.71 -4.30 -21.15
CA ILE A 334 2.80 -5.33 -21.67
C ILE A 334 2.34 -4.99 -23.09
N ARG A 335 1.92 -3.74 -23.35
CA ARG A 335 1.44 -3.31 -24.68
C ARG A 335 2.49 -3.57 -25.77
N LYS A 336 3.77 -3.28 -25.50
CA LYS A 336 4.87 -3.48 -26.47
C LYS A 336 4.99 -4.92 -26.95
N GLN A 337 4.63 -5.89 -26.10
CA GLN A 337 4.75 -7.32 -26.37
C GLN A 337 3.42 -8.06 -26.11
N LYS A 338 2.29 -7.42 -26.44
CA LYS A 338 0.93 -7.85 -26.07
C LYS A 338 0.68 -9.35 -26.28
N THR A 339 1.11 -9.93 -27.40
CA THR A 339 0.90 -11.35 -27.73
C THR A 339 1.60 -12.32 -26.77
N ASN A 340 2.72 -11.90 -26.17
CA ASN A 340 3.48 -12.72 -25.22
C ASN A 340 2.76 -12.79 -23.86
N TRP A 341 2.02 -11.73 -23.51
CA TRP A 341 1.44 -11.55 -22.18
C TRP A 341 0.01 -12.06 -22.02
N ILE A 342 -0.82 -12.02 -23.07
CA ILE A 342 -2.28 -12.34 -22.95
C ILE A 342 -2.56 -13.72 -22.35
N ASN A 343 -1.67 -14.69 -22.57
CA ASN A 343 -1.80 -16.06 -22.07
C ASN A 343 -0.63 -16.50 -21.18
N SER A 344 0.07 -15.54 -20.55
CA SER A 344 1.30 -15.84 -19.80
C SER A 344 1.03 -16.46 -18.42
N VAL A 345 -0.08 -16.14 -17.78
CA VAL A 345 -0.50 -16.72 -16.49
C VAL A 345 -1.43 -17.91 -16.74
N LYS A 346 -1.00 -19.13 -16.44
CA LYS A 346 -1.75 -20.36 -16.72
C LYS A 346 -2.04 -21.17 -15.47
N ASP A 347 -0.98 -21.53 -14.75
CA ASP A 347 -1.05 -22.47 -13.63
C ASP A 347 -1.15 -21.73 -12.28
N TYR A 348 -0.91 -20.42 -12.28
CA TYR A 348 -0.90 -19.57 -11.08
C TYR A 348 0.11 -20.06 -10.04
N SER A 349 1.25 -20.55 -10.55
CA SER A 349 2.30 -21.19 -9.78
C SER A 349 3.32 -20.19 -9.23
N ARG A 350 4.11 -20.64 -8.25
CA ARG A 350 5.24 -19.87 -7.74
C ARG A 350 6.26 -19.53 -8.83
N GLU A 351 6.54 -20.47 -9.73
CA GLU A 351 7.52 -20.29 -10.79
C GLU A 351 7.04 -19.27 -11.83
N GLU A 352 5.77 -19.33 -12.23
CA GLU A 352 5.18 -18.30 -13.11
C GLU A 352 5.24 -16.92 -12.48
N TYR A 353 4.90 -16.79 -11.18
CA TYR A 353 5.01 -15.50 -10.50
C TYR A 353 6.45 -14.95 -10.59
N ILE A 354 7.46 -15.78 -10.30
CA ILE A 354 8.87 -15.36 -10.32
C ILE A 354 9.25 -14.92 -11.73
N ASN A 355 9.05 -15.78 -12.72
CA ASN A 355 9.49 -15.51 -14.09
C ASN A 355 8.82 -14.27 -14.67
N LEU A 356 7.50 -14.15 -14.51
CA LEU A 356 6.74 -13.04 -15.07
C LEU A 356 7.01 -11.72 -14.35
N SER A 357 7.16 -11.74 -13.01
CA SER A 357 7.52 -10.53 -12.27
C SER A 357 8.93 -10.05 -12.58
N GLU A 358 9.91 -10.95 -12.71
CA GLU A 358 11.27 -10.61 -13.12
C GLU A 358 11.33 -10.02 -14.53
N GLU A 359 10.58 -10.60 -15.47
CA GLU A 359 10.52 -10.11 -16.84
C GLU A 359 9.89 -8.71 -16.92
N LEU A 360 8.74 -8.50 -16.26
CA LEU A 360 8.08 -7.18 -16.23
C LEU A 360 8.93 -6.11 -15.52
N CYS A 361 9.54 -6.46 -14.38
CA CYS A 361 10.38 -5.53 -13.63
C CYS A 361 11.64 -5.13 -14.41
N ARG A 362 12.18 -6.03 -15.24
CA ARG A 362 13.29 -5.72 -16.15
C ARG A 362 12.92 -4.70 -17.20
N GLU A 363 11.72 -4.78 -17.77
CA GLU A 363 11.22 -3.82 -18.76
C GLU A 363 11.07 -2.40 -18.21
N ILE A 364 10.82 -2.27 -16.90
CA ILE A 364 10.71 -0.98 -16.21
C ILE A 364 11.95 -0.63 -15.37
N VAL A 365 13.04 -1.41 -15.50
CA VAL A 365 14.34 -1.20 -14.84
C VAL A 365 14.22 -1.10 -13.30
N CYS A 366 13.47 -2.02 -12.68
CA CYS A 366 13.39 -2.12 -11.23
C CYS A 366 13.63 -3.56 -10.74
N PHE A 367 13.84 -3.72 -9.44
CA PHE A 367 13.87 -5.07 -8.85
C PHE A 367 12.44 -5.64 -8.68
N PRO A 368 12.29 -6.97 -8.80
CA PRO A 368 11.00 -7.64 -8.56
C PRO A 368 10.64 -7.63 -7.07
N PRO A 369 9.35 -7.77 -6.71
CA PRO A 369 8.92 -7.78 -5.31
C PRO A 369 9.65 -8.82 -4.45
N LEU A 370 9.95 -10.00 -5.00
CA LEU A 370 10.63 -11.06 -4.27
C LEU A 370 12.09 -10.76 -3.94
N TYR A 371 12.74 -9.86 -4.68
CA TYR A 371 14.04 -9.34 -4.27
C TYR A 371 13.92 -8.62 -2.92
N GLY A 372 12.92 -7.74 -2.79
CA GLY A 372 12.64 -7.05 -1.52
C GLY A 372 12.29 -8.03 -0.40
N SER A 373 11.42 -9.01 -0.66
CA SER A 373 11.11 -10.06 0.32
C SER A 373 12.35 -10.86 0.74
N ALA A 374 13.27 -11.15 -0.18
CA ALA A 374 14.53 -11.83 0.12
C ALA A 374 15.48 -10.98 0.98
N VAL A 375 15.57 -9.67 0.71
CA VAL A 375 16.32 -8.73 1.56
C VAL A 375 15.77 -8.77 2.98
N VAL A 376 14.45 -8.67 3.16
CA VAL A 376 13.83 -8.71 4.49
C VAL A 376 14.02 -10.06 5.17
N ALA A 377 13.87 -11.17 4.45
CA ALA A 377 14.11 -12.51 4.98
C ALA A 377 15.55 -12.65 5.49
N SER A 378 16.53 -12.08 4.77
CA SER A 378 17.93 -12.09 5.21
C SER A 378 18.16 -11.37 6.54
N TRP A 379 17.27 -10.46 6.96
CA TRP A 379 17.38 -9.81 8.26
C TRP A 379 17.22 -10.81 9.41
N ILE A 380 16.40 -11.85 9.23
CA ILE A 380 16.13 -12.89 10.22
C ILE A 380 17.38 -13.72 10.49
N ASP A 381 18.07 -14.13 9.43
CA ASP A 381 19.22 -15.04 9.52
C ASP A 381 20.46 -14.34 10.09
N ASN A 382 20.57 -13.03 9.86
CA ASN A 382 21.81 -12.28 10.12
C ASN A 382 21.75 -11.37 11.35
N ASN A 383 20.58 -11.15 11.97
CA ASN A 383 20.42 -10.15 13.04
C ASN A 383 19.67 -10.70 14.26
N GLU A 384 20.37 -10.76 15.40
CA GLU A 384 19.81 -11.23 16.68
C GLU A 384 18.65 -10.34 17.18
N GLU A 385 18.68 -9.03 16.88
CA GLU A 385 17.58 -8.10 17.21
C GLU A 385 16.26 -8.50 16.54
N ILE A 386 16.32 -8.96 15.28
CA ILE A 386 15.15 -9.44 14.54
C ILE A 386 14.67 -10.79 15.08
N GLN A 387 15.59 -11.70 15.38
CA GLN A 387 15.24 -12.99 16.00
C GLN A 387 14.52 -12.80 17.34
N ASN A 388 15.00 -11.87 18.16
CA ASN A 388 14.35 -11.49 19.41
C ASN A 388 12.96 -10.87 19.18
N LEU A 389 12.82 -9.97 18.18
CA LEU A 389 11.53 -9.41 17.82
C LEU A 389 10.52 -10.48 17.39
N LEU A 390 10.95 -11.46 16.59
CA LEU A 390 10.08 -12.56 16.16
C LEU A 390 9.72 -13.51 17.31
N LYS A 391 10.59 -13.64 18.31
CA LYS A 391 10.26 -14.33 19.55
C LYS A 391 9.17 -13.59 20.34
N GLU A 392 9.32 -12.28 20.53
CA GLU A 392 8.30 -11.42 21.15
C GLU A 392 6.93 -11.58 20.47
N GLU A 393 6.92 -11.63 19.13
CA GLU A 393 5.71 -11.84 18.32
C GLU A 393 5.06 -13.19 18.58
N SER A 394 5.83 -14.28 18.50
CA SER A 394 5.32 -15.64 18.73
C SER A 394 4.79 -15.86 20.16
N GLU A 395 5.38 -15.19 21.16
CA GLU A 395 4.93 -15.25 22.55
C GLU A 395 3.83 -14.23 22.86
N MET A 396 3.53 -13.31 21.93
CA MET A 396 2.65 -12.15 22.10
C MET A 396 3.06 -11.28 23.30
N LYS A 397 4.37 -11.16 23.54
CA LYS A 397 4.98 -10.44 24.67
C LYS A 397 6.05 -9.48 24.16
N PHE A 398 5.61 -8.33 23.67
CA PHE A 398 6.51 -7.29 23.16
C PHE A 398 7.12 -6.47 24.29
N ASN A 399 8.35 -6.00 24.05
CA ASN A 399 8.92 -4.94 24.86
C ASN A 399 8.04 -3.67 24.74
N PRO A 400 7.76 -2.95 25.85
CA PRO A 400 6.97 -1.72 25.81
C PRO A 400 7.61 -0.60 24.97
N GLU A 401 8.93 -0.58 24.79
CA GLU A 401 9.60 0.40 23.94
C GLU A 401 9.11 0.28 22.49
N ASN A 402 8.57 1.37 21.93
CA ASN A 402 8.09 1.44 20.55
C ASN A 402 7.15 0.27 20.16
N LEU A 403 6.33 -0.20 21.12
CA LEU A 403 5.55 -1.43 21.00
C LEU A 403 4.75 -1.54 19.70
N SER A 404 4.11 -0.46 19.25
CA SER A 404 3.35 -0.47 17.99
C SER A 404 4.26 -0.72 16.77
N ILE A 405 5.42 -0.07 16.71
CA ILE A 405 6.39 -0.22 15.62
C ILE A 405 6.95 -1.64 15.62
N ARG A 406 7.33 -2.17 16.79
CA ARG A 406 7.80 -3.55 16.96
C ARG A 406 6.76 -4.55 16.48
N LEU A 407 5.51 -4.41 16.93
CA LEU A 407 4.42 -5.29 16.54
C LEU A 407 4.22 -5.28 15.02
N PHE A 408 4.11 -4.12 14.38
CA PHE A 408 3.91 -4.07 12.93
C PHE A 408 5.14 -4.54 12.15
N ALA A 409 6.36 -4.21 12.58
CA ALA A 409 7.58 -4.70 11.95
C ALA A 409 7.65 -6.24 11.99
N SER A 410 7.28 -6.86 13.12
CA SER A 410 7.26 -8.32 13.23
C SER A 410 6.27 -8.97 12.26
N LYS A 411 5.07 -8.39 12.10
CA LYS A 411 4.06 -8.87 11.15
C LYS A 411 4.49 -8.67 9.70
N TYR A 412 5.09 -7.54 9.38
CA TYR A 412 5.67 -7.29 8.06
C TYR A 412 6.77 -8.30 7.73
N ILE A 413 7.70 -8.56 8.65
CA ILE A 413 8.79 -9.52 8.43
C ILE A 413 8.24 -10.94 8.20
N ARG A 414 7.27 -11.39 9.01
CA ARG A 414 6.58 -12.68 8.81
C ARG A 414 5.89 -12.73 7.45
N PHE A 415 5.21 -11.66 7.08
CA PHE A 415 4.55 -11.57 5.79
C PHE A 415 5.55 -11.69 4.62
N GLN A 416 6.72 -11.04 4.71
CA GLN A 416 7.76 -11.17 3.69
C GLN A 416 8.34 -12.60 3.63
N GLU A 417 8.54 -13.25 4.78
CA GLU A 417 8.98 -14.66 4.86
C GLU A 417 7.99 -15.58 4.13
N ASP A 418 6.70 -15.42 4.39
CA ASP A 418 5.64 -16.19 3.74
C ASP A 418 5.52 -15.85 2.25
N LYS A 419 5.60 -14.56 1.88
CA LYS A 419 5.56 -14.11 0.48
C LYS A 419 6.73 -14.66 -0.32
N LEU A 420 7.91 -14.78 0.27
CA LEU A 420 9.08 -15.39 -0.39
C LEU A 420 8.87 -16.89 -0.71
N ARG A 421 8.17 -17.59 0.19
CA ARG A 421 7.85 -19.02 0.03
C ARG A 421 6.67 -19.24 -0.92
N TYR A 422 5.61 -18.46 -0.78
CA TYR A 422 4.32 -18.67 -1.44
C TYR A 422 3.79 -17.43 -2.16
N PRO A 423 4.57 -16.81 -3.07
CA PRO A 423 4.21 -15.54 -3.68
C PRO A 423 2.90 -15.60 -4.50
N SER A 424 2.63 -16.74 -5.14
CA SER A 424 1.40 -16.96 -5.89
C SER A 424 0.14 -16.88 -5.02
N ILE A 425 0.22 -17.27 -3.74
CA ILE A 425 -0.92 -17.17 -2.80
C ILE A 425 -1.29 -15.71 -2.54
N PHE A 426 -0.29 -14.84 -2.41
CA PHE A 426 -0.51 -13.42 -2.13
C PHE A 426 -0.88 -12.62 -3.37
N CYS A 427 -0.40 -13.04 -4.54
CA CYS A 427 -0.73 -12.41 -5.83
C CYS A 427 -2.11 -12.81 -6.34
N TRP A 428 -2.41 -14.11 -6.32
CA TRP A 428 -3.60 -14.72 -6.90
C TRP A 428 -4.43 -15.48 -5.85
N THR A 429 -4.63 -14.82 -4.71
CA THR A 429 -5.39 -15.35 -3.56
C THR A 429 -6.74 -15.91 -3.97
N GLY A 430 -7.44 -15.24 -4.88
CA GLY A 430 -8.75 -15.67 -5.35
C GLY A 430 -8.74 -17.10 -5.88
N LYS A 431 -7.72 -17.45 -6.65
CA LYS A 431 -7.50 -18.81 -7.15
C LYS A 431 -6.91 -19.73 -6.09
N SER A 432 -5.94 -19.27 -5.30
CA SER A 432 -5.28 -20.08 -4.26
C SER A 432 -6.20 -20.51 -3.12
N MET A 433 -7.26 -19.75 -2.84
CA MET A 433 -8.27 -20.10 -1.83
C MET A 433 -9.34 -21.08 -2.37
N THR A 434 -9.12 -21.65 -3.54
CA THR A 434 -9.96 -22.68 -4.14
C THR A 434 -9.16 -23.96 -4.38
N SER A 435 -9.85 -25.10 -4.52
CA SER A 435 -9.21 -26.40 -4.74
C SER A 435 -8.47 -26.53 -6.08
N GLU A 436 -8.53 -25.52 -6.97
CA GLU A 436 -7.84 -25.56 -8.27
C GLU A 436 -6.33 -25.30 -8.16
N ALA A 437 -5.85 -24.64 -7.09
CA ALA A 437 -4.43 -24.36 -6.91
C ALA A 437 -3.61 -25.54 -6.33
N SER A 438 -4.26 -26.68 -6.06
CA SER A 438 -3.67 -27.86 -5.42
C SER A 438 -3.40 -29.03 -6.38
N LYS A 439 -3.33 -28.77 -7.70
CA LYS A 439 -2.98 -29.78 -8.71
C LYS A 439 -1.59 -29.56 -9.26
#